data_AF-A0A326UHX0-F1
#
_entry.id   AF-A0A326UHX0-F1
#
_cell.length_a   1.000
_cell.length_b   1.000
_cell.length_c   1.000
_cell.angle_alpha   90.00
_cell.angle_beta   90.00
_cell.angle_gamma   90.00
#
_symmetry.space_group_name_H-M   'P 1'
#
loop_
_entity.id
_entity.type
_entity.pdbx_description
1 polymer ?
#
loop_
_entity_poly.entity_id
_entity_poly.type
_entity_poly.pdbx_seq_one_letter_code
_entity_poly.pdbx_strand_id
1 'polypeptide(L)'
;MQNMYNQPSKGRKKAIITALFLFSLAGLLAGFTFGAAGKALFPAAKPQASQPVAQTTATTTPVSGPKVPLNCPVVDETAYSGIANGAIQYTFKAHAVDKSGECAKSGNPIESGGITCKLWLSEHKNGRIQIPSNLWPPDKVKEPLPGEISGALVFDPGTPQTQMCNEKGQGHWKFGVSASTKPGKYFLVIITDWDGTYANWSWVEFTVTKEK
;
A
#
# COMPACT_ATOMS: atom_id res chain seq x y z
N MET A 1 -40.20 -38.18 9.39
CA MET A 1 -39.01 -38.37 8.52
C MET A 1 -37.90 -37.49 9.06
N GLN A 2 -36.87 -38.11 9.64
CA GLN A 2 -35.74 -37.45 10.32
C GLN A 2 -34.61 -37.23 9.30
N ASN A 3 -34.15 -35.98 9.15
CA ASN A 3 -32.97 -35.68 8.34
C ASN A 3 -31.73 -35.63 9.24
N MET A 4 -30.85 -36.63 9.07
CA MET A 4 -29.56 -36.74 9.75
C MET A 4 -28.57 -35.71 9.21
N TYR A 5 -27.98 -34.93 10.11
CA TYR A 5 -26.81 -34.10 9.86
C TYR A 5 -25.56 -34.98 9.73
N ASN A 6 -24.82 -34.81 8.63
CA ASN A 6 -23.50 -35.42 8.44
C ASN A 6 -22.43 -34.36 8.72
N GLN A 7 -21.75 -34.45 9.87
CA GLN A 7 -20.62 -33.57 10.20
C GLN A 7 -19.30 -34.16 9.68
N PRO A 8 -18.51 -33.41 8.88
CA PRO A 8 -17.17 -33.83 8.51
C PRO A 8 -16.16 -33.64 9.66
N SER A 9 -15.29 -34.63 9.80
CA SER A 9 -14.35 -34.85 10.91
C SER A 9 -13.21 -33.83 11.02
N LYS A 10 -12.99 -33.32 12.25
CA LYS A 10 -11.91 -32.39 12.65
C LYS A 10 -10.55 -33.11 12.84
N GLY A 11 -10.01 -33.76 11.80
CA GLY A 11 -8.84 -34.63 11.94
C GLY A 11 -7.52 -34.19 11.26
N ARG A 12 -7.52 -33.25 10.30
CA ARG A 12 -6.37 -33.09 9.37
C ARG A 12 -5.53 -31.81 9.48
N LYS A 13 -5.81 -30.90 10.41
CA LYS A 13 -5.15 -29.57 10.45
C LYS A 13 -3.82 -29.48 11.22
N LYS A 14 -3.33 -30.57 11.85
CA LYS A 14 -2.14 -30.52 12.73
C LYS A 14 -0.82 -30.98 12.10
N ALA A 15 -0.81 -31.56 10.90
CA ALA A 15 0.41 -32.17 10.33
C ALA A 15 1.22 -31.27 9.38
N ILE A 16 0.66 -30.15 8.88
CA ILE A 16 1.30 -29.34 7.82
C ILE A 16 2.24 -28.26 8.39
N ILE A 17 2.04 -27.84 9.64
CA ILE A 17 2.79 -26.71 10.24
C ILE A 17 4.24 -27.11 10.57
N THR A 18 4.53 -28.38 10.87
CA THR A 18 5.88 -28.81 11.27
C THR A 18 6.87 -28.91 10.10
N ALA A 19 6.39 -29.14 8.87
CA ALA A 19 7.27 -29.33 7.71
C ALA A 19 7.86 -28.01 7.16
N LEU A 20 7.13 -26.89 7.30
CA LEU A 20 7.59 -25.58 6.81
C LEU A 20 8.70 -24.96 7.66
N PHE A 21 8.80 -25.31 8.95
CA PHE A 21 9.87 -24.82 9.83
C PHE A 21 11.22 -25.53 9.62
N LEU A 22 11.22 -26.78 9.13
CA LEU A 22 12.47 -27.51 8.89
C LEU A 22 13.16 -27.11 7.57
N PHE A 23 12.43 -26.53 6.63
CA PHE A 23 13.01 -26.13 5.34
C PHE A 23 13.67 -24.74 5.37
N SER A 24 13.31 -23.87 6.32
CA SER A 24 13.91 -22.52 6.42
C SER A 24 15.24 -22.47 7.18
N LEU A 25 15.63 -23.54 7.91
CA LEU A 25 16.87 -23.56 8.68
C LEU A 25 18.11 -23.98 7.86
N ALA A 26 17.93 -24.55 6.66
CA ALA A 26 19.04 -25.00 5.81
C ALA A 26 19.59 -23.91 4.87
N GLY A 27 18.89 -22.78 4.69
CA GLY A 27 19.28 -21.72 3.76
C GLY A 27 20.20 -20.64 4.33
N LEU A 28 20.48 -20.64 5.64
CA LEU A 28 21.15 -19.52 6.32
C LEU A 28 22.70 -19.66 6.38
N LEU A 29 23.29 -20.71 5.82
CA LEU A 29 24.72 -21.02 6.01
C LEU A 29 25.60 -20.94 4.76
N ALA A 30 25.09 -20.48 3.62
CA ALA A 30 25.87 -20.40 2.38
C ALA A 30 25.91 -18.96 1.85
N GLY A 31 27.01 -18.23 2.14
CA GLY A 31 27.33 -17.05 1.34
C GLY A 31 28.16 -15.94 1.97
N PHE A 32 29.32 -16.23 2.58
CA PHE A 32 30.37 -15.21 2.75
C PHE A 32 31.72 -15.82 2.37
N THR A 33 32.08 -15.75 1.10
CA THR A 33 33.43 -16.05 0.63
C THR A 33 34.32 -14.82 0.78
N PHE A 34 35.38 -14.98 1.55
CA PHE A 34 36.44 -14.02 1.78
C PHE A 34 37.26 -13.83 0.50
N GLY A 35 37.30 -12.60 -0.03
CA GLY A 35 38.27 -12.19 -1.04
C GLY A 35 39.45 -11.50 -0.35
N ALA A 36 40.49 -12.24 0.00
CA ALA A 36 41.77 -11.67 0.46
C ALA A 36 42.94 -12.57 0.04
N ALA A 37 43.56 -12.29 -1.11
CA ALA A 37 44.93 -12.67 -1.39
C ALA A 37 45.48 -11.84 -2.55
N GLY A 38 46.36 -10.90 -2.22
CA GLY A 38 47.12 -10.10 -3.18
C GLY A 38 48.29 -9.42 -2.48
N LYS A 39 49.25 -10.20 -1.96
CA LYS A 39 50.56 -9.67 -1.58
C LYS A 39 51.36 -9.45 -2.86
N ALA A 40 51.57 -8.20 -3.24
CA ALA A 40 52.68 -7.79 -4.10
C ALA A 40 53.64 -6.96 -3.23
N LEU A 41 54.85 -7.48 -3.04
CA LEU A 41 56.02 -6.79 -2.50
C LEU A 41 56.40 -5.64 -3.43
N PHE A 42 56.45 -4.38 -2.99
CA PHE A 42 57.36 -3.32 -3.48
C PHE A 42 57.34 -2.10 -2.51
N PRO A 43 58.41 -1.27 -2.48
CA PRO A 43 58.79 -0.47 -1.32
C PRO A 43 58.05 0.87 -1.20
N ALA A 44 58.10 1.40 0.03
CA ALA A 44 57.45 2.61 0.50
C ALA A 44 57.70 3.86 -0.38
N ALA A 45 56.59 4.49 -0.80
CA ALA A 45 56.54 5.88 -1.24
C ALA A 45 55.40 6.61 -0.49
N LYS A 46 55.65 7.88 -0.15
CA LYS A 46 54.89 8.76 0.77
C LYS A 46 53.39 8.84 0.48
N PRO A 47 52.53 9.06 1.51
CA PRO A 47 51.09 9.19 1.31
C PRO A 47 50.76 10.51 0.60
N GLN A 48 50.30 10.39 -0.65
CA GLN A 48 49.59 11.45 -1.36
C GLN A 48 48.10 11.15 -1.24
N ALA A 49 47.34 12.07 -0.65
CA ALA A 49 45.91 11.92 -0.43
C ALA A 49 45.16 11.74 -1.76
N SER A 50 44.74 10.51 -2.05
CA SER A 50 43.84 10.20 -3.14
C SER A 50 42.40 10.40 -2.67
N GLN A 51 41.72 11.39 -3.26
CA GLN A 51 40.29 11.59 -3.06
C GLN A 51 39.48 10.37 -3.55
N PRO A 52 38.38 10.01 -2.89
CA PRO A 52 37.51 8.94 -3.35
C PRO A 52 36.82 9.37 -4.65
N VAL A 53 37.02 8.60 -5.72
CA VAL A 53 36.27 8.74 -6.97
C VAL A 53 34.88 8.15 -6.73
N ALA A 54 33.87 9.01 -6.70
CA ALA A 54 32.48 8.58 -6.67
C ALA A 54 32.14 7.82 -7.96
N GLN A 55 31.85 6.53 -7.85
CA GLN A 55 31.20 5.78 -8.93
C GLN A 55 29.74 6.21 -8.98
N THR A 56 29.42 7.08 -9.94
CA THR A 56 28.04 7.45 -10.25
C THR A 56 27.37 6.25 -10.91
N THR A 57 26.70 5.42 -10.12
CA THR A 57 25.74 4.45 -10.66
C THR A 57 24.64 5.26 -11.35
N ALA A 58 24.58 5.20 -12.68
CA ALA A 58 23.48 5.79 -13.43
C ALA A 58 22.21 5.02 -13.07
N THR A 59 21.43 5.55 -12.12
CA THR A 59 20.05 5.11 -11.90
C THR A 59 19.29 5.39 -13.18
N THR A 60 18.96 4.36 -13.94
CA THR A 60 18.04 4.46 -15.06
C THR A 60 16.70 4.88 -14.51
N THR A 61 16.35 6.16 -14.66
CA THR A 61 15.00 6.64 -14.36
C THR A 61 14.05 5.87 -15.27
N PRO A 62 13.08 5.09 -14.74
CA PRO A 62 12.09 4.45 -15.58
C PRO A 62 11.39 5.53 -16.40
N VAL A 63 11.37 5.36 -17.72
CA VAL A 63 10.69 6.28 -18.62
C VAL A 63 9.19 6.09 -18.38
N SER A 64 8.58 7.01 -17.65
CA SER A 64 7.13 7.06 -17.49
C SER A 64 6.50 7.13 -18.88
N GLY A 65 5.58 6.22 -19.17
CA GLY A 65 4.75 6.31 -20.37
C GLY A 65 3.94 7.60 -20.41
N PRO A 66 3.30 7.90 -21.55
CA PRO A 66 2.42 9.06 -21.65
C PRO A 66 1.29 8.96 -20.62
N LYS A 67 1.09 10.04 -19.84
CA LYS A 67 -0.01 10.13 -18.86
C LYS A 67 -1.35 10.08 -19.60
N VAL A 68 -2.30 9.31 -19.08
CA VAL A 68 -3.68 9.24 -19.61
C VAL A 68 -4.70 9.72 -18.58
N PRO A 69 -5.85 10.24 -19.01
CA PRO A 69 -6.92 10.65 -18.09
C PRO A 69 -7.36 9.50 -17.15
N LEU A 70 -7.30 9.76 -15.85
CA LEU A 70 -7.76 8.84 -14.82
C LEU A 70 -9.28 8.85 -14.68
N ASN A 71 -9.86 7.66 -14.46
CA ASN A 71 -11.21 7.49 -13.93
C ASN A 71 -11.13 7.14 -12.42
N CYS A 72 -12.28 7.01 -11.77
CA CYS A 72 -12.31 6.70 -10.34
C CYS A 72 -11.65 5.35 -10.07
N PRO A 73 -10.71 5.25 -9.11
CA PRO A 73 -9.99 4.02 -8.83
C PRO A 73 -10.94 2.88 -8.44
N VAL A 74 -10.61 1.68 -8.88
CA VAL A 74 -11.37 0.45 -8.60
C VAL A 74 -10.79 -0.20 -7.34
N VAL A 75 -11.67 -0.57 -6.41
CA VAL A 75 -11.29 -1.23 -5.14
C VAL A 75 -11.25 -2.74 -5.36
N ASP A 76 -10.08 -3.33 -5.16
CA ASP A 76 -9.82 -4.76 -5.34
C ASP A 76 -10.11 -5.56 -4.07
N GLU A 77 -9.73 -5.00 -2.92
CA GLU A 77 -9.81 -5.66 -1.62
C GLU A 77 -10.09 -4.60 -0.56
N THR A 78 -11.07 -4.83 0.32
CA THR A 78 -11.33 -3.95 1.45
C THR A 78 -12.03 -4.69 2.58
N ALA A 79 -11.78 -4.25 3.82
CA ALA A 79 -12.71 -4.49 4.91
C ALA A 79 -13.89 -3.51 4.82
N TYR A 80 -15.10 -3.97 5.15
CA TYR A 80 -16.31 -3.11 5.21
C TYR A 80 -16.66 -2.68 6.65
N SER A 81 -15.90 -3.16 7.62
CA SER A 81 -16.06 -2.77 9.01
C SER A 81 -14.75 -2.93 9.78
N GLY A 82 -14.58 -2.15 10.85
CA GLY A 82 -13.43 -2.28 11.74
C GLY A 82 -13.75 -1.92 13.18
N ILE A 83 -12.94 -2.46 14.09
CA ILE A 83 -13.03 -2.20 15.53
C ILE A 83 -12.08 -1.05 15.86
N ALA A 84 -12.61 -0.01 16.51
CA ALA A 84 -11.81 1.14 16.99
C ALA A 84 -11.01 0.75 18.24
N ASN A 85 -9.92 -0.01 18.05
CA ASN A 85 -8.99 -0.37 19.13
C ASN A 85 -7.51 -0.15 18.76
N GLY A 86 -7.20 0.22 17.52
CA GLY A 86 -5.85 0.44 17.01
C GLY A 86 -4.98 -0.82 16.85
N ALA A 87 -5.44 -1.98 17.34
CA ALA A 87 -4.67 -3.22 17.37
C ALA A 87 -4.95 -4.12 16.17
N ILE A 88 -6.20 -4.17 15.70
CA ILE A 88 -6.57 -5.00 14.55
C ILE A 88 -6.19 -4.29 13.26
N GLN A 89 -5.44 -4.99 12.42
CA GLN A 89 -5.03 -4.52 11.10
C GLN A 89 -5.98 -5.04 10.03
N TYR A 90 -6.34 -4.15 9.11
CA TYR A 90 -7.16 -4.38 7.94
C TYR A 90 -6.36 -4.07 6.68
N THR A 91 -6.77 -4.67 5.56
CA THR A 91 -6.16 -4.44 4.25
C THR A 91 -7.12 -3.63 3.37
N PHE A 92 -6.55 -2.72 2.59
CA PHE A 92 -7.23 -2.04 1.48
C PHE A 92 -6.34 -2.09 0.24
N LYS A 93 -6.89 -2.44 -0.92
CA LYS A 93 -6.21 -2.39 -2.21
C LYS A 93 -7.11 -1.77 -3.26
N ALA A 94 -6.51 -0.93 -4.09
CA ALA A 94 -7.18 -0.33 -5.23
C ALA A 94 -6.16 -0.07 -6.34
N HIS A 95 -6.66 0.10 -7.56
CA HIS A 95 -5.84 0.43 -8.71
C HIS A 95 -6.44 1.56 -9.54
N ALA A 96 -5.55 2.31 -10.18
CA ALA A 96 -5.91 3.34 -11.14
C ALA A 96 -6.39 2.70 -12.46
N VAL A 97 -7.43 3.28 -13.05
CA VAL A 97 -7.98 2.87 -14.35
C VAL A 97 -8.18 4.08 -15.26
N ASP A 98 -8.17 3.84 -16.56
CA ASP A 98 -8.44 4.87 -17.57
C ASP A 98 -9.95 5.24 -17.67
N LYS A 99 -10.27 6.25 -18.48
CA LYS A 99 -11.64 6.72 -18.73
C LYS A 99 -12.50 5.82 -19.64
N SER A 100 -12.08 4.59 -19.96
CA SER A 100 -12.86 3.72 -20.85
C SER A 100 -14.13 3.11 -20.23
N GLY A 101 -14.27 3.15 -18.90
CA GLY A 101 -15.34 2.46 -18.16
C GLY A 101 -16.16 3.32 -17.19
N GLU A 102 -16.97 2.65 -16.38
CA GLU A 102 -17.78 3.26 -15.33
C GLU A 102 -16.93 3.55 -14.08
N CYS A 103 -17.03 4.78 -13.57
CA CYS A 103 -16.36 5.22 -12.34
C CYS A 103 -16.50 4.19 -11.21
N ALA A 104 -15.35 3.76 -10.66
CA ALA A 104 -15.20 2.86 -9.52
C ALA A 104 -15.72 1.42 -9.76
N LYS A 105 -16.04 1.07 -11.01
CA LYS A 105 -16.52 -0.27 -11.38
C LYS A 105 -15.70 -0.90 -12.52
N SER A 106 -15.32 -0.12 -13.52
CA SER A 106 -14.62 -0.62 -14.71
C SER A 106 -13.73 0.43 -15.37
N GLY A 107 -12.90 -0.04 -16.28
CA GLY A 107 -11.88 0.72 -17.02
C GLY A 107 -10.69 -0.19 -17.27
N ASN A 108 -9.76 0.22 -18.13
CA ASN A 108 -8.53 -0.54 -18.31
C ASN A 108 -7.56 -0.17 -17.18
N PRO A 109 -6.96 -1.14 -16.48
CA PRO A 109 -5.93 -0.88 -15.49
C PRO A 109 -4.77 -0.09 -16.09
N ILE A 110 -4.27 0.87 -15.34
CA ILE A 110 -3.10 1.66 -15.75
C ILE A 110 -1.85 1.01 -15.19
N GLU A 111 -1.07 0.41 -16.08
CA GLU A 111 0.22 -0.21 -15.74
C GLU A 111 1.36 0.81 -15.88
N SER A 112 1.35 1.82 -15.00
CA SER A 112 2.41 2.81 -14.93
C SER A 112 2.68 3.26 -13.50
N GLY A 113 3.96 3.49 -13.18
CA GLY A 113 4.38 4.22 -11.99
C GLY A 113 4.09 5.74 -12.08
N GLY A 114 4.45 6.46 -11.02
CA GLY A 114 4.29 7.91 -10.92
C GLY A 114 2.90 8.40 -10.53
N ILE A 115 2.00 7.49 -10.17
CA ILE A 115 0.68 7.83 -9.61
C ILE A 115 0.81 7.89 -8.08
N THR A 116 0.32 8.96 -7.48
CA THR A 116 0.17 9.11 -6.03
C THR A 116 -1.16 8.50 -5.60
N CYS A 117 -1.11 7.65 -4.58
CA CYS A 117 -2.25 6.97 -3.98
C CYS A 117 -2.43 7.47 -2.54
N LYS A 118 -3.64 7.86 -2.14
CA LYS A 118 -3.96 8.21 -0.73
C LYS A 118 -5.28 7.61 -0.27
N LEU A 119 -5.26 6.95 0.90
CA LEU A 119 -6.43 6.39 1.58
C LEU A 119 -6.74 7.20 2.85
N TRP A 120 -8.00 7.46 3.16
CA TRP A 120 -8.38 8.04 4.44
C TRP A 120 -9.82 7.67 4.85
N LEU A 121 -10.17 7.98 6.10
CA LEU A 121 -11.52 7.83 6.63
C LEU A 121 -12.24 9.18 6.65
N SER A 122 -13.51 9.19 6.25
CA SER A 122 -14.38 10.37 6.32
C SER A 122 -15.73 10.06 6.95
N GLU A 123 -16.36 11.07 7.56
CA GLU A 123 -17.73 10.96 8.05
C GLU A 123 -18.73 10.72 6.90
N HIS A 124 -19.77 9.92 7.19
CA HIS A 124 -20.88 9.65 6.26
C HIS A 124 -21.95 10.77 6.24
N LYS A 125 -21.88 11.75 7.16
CA LYS A 125 -23.01 12.65 7.46
C LYS A 125 -23.39 13.64 6.36
N ASN A 126 -22.51 13.90 5.39
CA ASN A 126 -22.73 14.88 4.33
C ASN A 126 -22.88 14.25 2.93
N GLY A 127 -23.16 12.94 2.87
CA GLY A 127 -23.21 12.22 1.60
C GLY A 127 -21.81 11.99 1.02
N ARG A 128 -21.73 11.90 -0.32
CA ARG A 128 -20.48 11.61 -1.04
C ARG A 128 -19.55 12.82 -0.99
N ILE A 129 -18.29 12.61 -0.60
CA ILE A 129 -17.27 13.67 -0.57
C ILE A 129 -17.01 14.16 -1.99
N GLN A 130 -16.98 15.49 -2.13
CA GLN A 130 -16.50 16.16 -3.33
C GLN A 130 -15.08 16.67 -3.08
N ILE A 131 -14.13 16.24 -3.90
CA ILE A 131 -12.74 16.71 -3.83
C ILE A 131 -12.53 17.72 -4.94
N PRO A 132 -12.38 19.03 -4.62
CA PRO A 132 -12.22 20.04 -5.63
C PRO A 132 -10.88 19.88 -6.36
N SER A 133 -10.85 20.22 -7.64
CA SER A 133 -9.71 19.95 -8.53
C SER A 133 -8.42 20.69 -8.15
N ASN A 134 -8.52 21.78 -7.41
CA ASN A 134 -7.37 22.51 -6.88
C ASN A 134 -6.61 21.74 -5.78
N LEU A 135 -7.16 20.65 -5.24
CA LEU A 135 -6.52 19.78 -4.25
C LEU A 135 -5.89 18.52 -4.85
N TRP A 136 -5.97 18.36 -6.17
CA TRP A 136 -5.39 17.22 -6.88
C TRP A 136 -3.85 17.23 -6.99
N PRO A 137 -3.13 18.38 -7.04
CA PRO A 137 -1.68 18.36 -7.12
C PRO A 137 -1.02 17.52 -6.00
N PRO A 138 0.11 16.82 -6.25
CA PRO A 138 0.67 15.84 -5.32
C PRO A 138 0.97 16.38 -3.93
N ASP A 139 1.45 17.62 -3.87
CA ASP A 139 1.76 18.28 -2.60
C ASP A 139 0.51 18.63 -1.79
N LYS A 140 -0.63 18.82 -2.48
CA LYS A 140 -1.93 19.04 -1.85
C LYS A 140 -2.61 17.74 -1.44
N VAL A 141 -2.40 16.66 -2.17
CA VAL A 141 -2.89 15.32 -1.77
C VAL A 141 -2.30 14.88 -0.44
N LYS A 142 -1.07 15.30 -0.11
CA LYS A 142 -0.44 15.02 1.21
C LYS A 142 -1.10 15.78 2.36
N GLU A 143 -1.75 16.92 2.11
CA GLU A 143 -2.48 17.69 3.12
C GLU A 143 -3.82 17.01 3.45
N PRO A 144 -4.42 17.26 4.63
CA PRO A 144 -5.75 16.76 4.96
C PRO A 144 -6.79 17.17 3.90
N LEU A 145 -7.54 16.19 3.38
CA LEU A 145 -8.54 16.41 2.34
C LEU A 145 -9.93 16.69 2.97
N PRO A 146 -10.90 17.23 2.19
CA PRO A 146 -12.23 17.49 2.69
C PRO A 146 -12.89 16.25 3.32
N GLY A 147 -13.40 16.40 4.53
CA GLY A 147 -14.03 15.32 5.29
C GLY A 147 -13.05 14.34 5.96
N GLU A 148 -11.74 14.50 5.75
CA GLU A 148 -10.74 13.65 6.37
C GLU A 148 -10.74 13.78 7.89
N ILE A 149 -10.85 12.63 8.57
CA ILE A 149 -10.74 12.54 10.03
C ILE A 149 -9.29 12.23 10.37
N SER A 150 -8.52 13.27 10.70
CA SER A 150 -7.10 13.14 11.02
C SER A 150 -6.87 12.14 12.15
N GLY A 151 -5.95 11.19 11.93
CA GLY A 151 -5.59 10.16 12.90
C GLY A 151 -6.65 9.08 13.15
N ALA A 152 -7.74 9.03 12.38
CA ALA A 152 -8.73 7.96 12.53
C ALA A 152 -8.24 6.60 12.04
N LEU A 153 -7.37 6.58 11.02
CA LEU A 153 -6.68 5.40 10.56
C LEU A 153 -5.23 5.42 11.05
N VAL A 154 -4.76 4.26 11.53
CA VAL A 154 -3.39 4.06 12.00
C VAL A 154 -2.69 3.15 10.99
N PHE A 155 -1.86 3.72 10.13
CA PHE A 155 -1.22 2.98 9.05
C PHE A 155 0.00 2.20 9.49
N ASP A 156 0.21 1.03 8.89
CA ASP A 156 1.49 0.32 8.96
C ASP A 156 2.60 1.20 8.34
N PRO A 157 3.79 1.27 8.94
CA PRO A 157 4.88 2.11 8.43
C PRO A 157 5.32 1.79 6.99
N GLY A 158 5.13 0.55 6.54
CA GLY A 158 5.45 0.12 5.19
C GLY A 158 4.38 0.49 4.15
N THR A 159 3.20 0.92 4.58
CA THR A 159 2.10 1.35 3.70
C THR A 159 1.45 2.63 4.25
N PRO A 160 2.15 3.77 4.18
CA PRO A 160 1.67 5.01 4.76
C PRO A 160 0.40 5.51 4.07
N GLN A 161 -0.31 6.43 4.73
CA GLN A 161 -1.56 7.00 4.26
C GLN A 161 -1.51 7.46 2.81
N THR A 162 -0.48 8.25 2.49
CA THR A 162 -0.14 8.71 1.14
C THR A 162 1.15 8.05 0.71
N GLN A 163 1.14 7.41 -0.46
CA GLN A 163 2.28 6.70 -1.02
C GLN A 163 2.26 6.79 -2.55
N MET A 164 3.37 6.46 -3.20
CA MET A 164 3.33 6.16 -4.63
C MET A 164 2.61 4.83 -4.85
N CYS A 165 1.72 4.77 -5.82
CA CYS A 165 1.23 3.51 -6.34
C CYS A 165 2.41 2.75 -6.98
N ASN A 166 2.33 1.42 -7.01
CA ASN A 166 3.37 0.60 -7.65
C ASN A 166 3.38 0.78 -9.18
N GLU A 167 4.32 0.10 -9.87
CA GLU A 167 4.42 0.13 -11.35
C GLU A 167 3.17 -0.38 -12.09
N LYS A 168 2.21 -0.97 -11.37
CA LYS A 168 0.92 -1.41 -11.91
C LYS A 168 -0.23 -0.45 -11.57
N GLY A 169 0.09 0.77 -11.13
CA GLY A 169 -0.89 1.77 -10.72
C GLY A 169 -1.70 1.37 -9.48
N GLN A 170 -1.19 0.47 -8.63
CA GLN A 170 -1.92 -0.06 -7.48
C GLN A 170 -1.42 0.55 -6.17
N GLY A 171 -2.36 0.90 -5.30
CA GLY A 171 -2.11 1.23 -3.90
C GLY A 171 -2.51 0.07 -2.99
N HIS A 172 -1.75 -0.13 -1.93
CA HIS A 172 -2.01 -1.17 -0.93
C HIS A 172 -1.74 -0.61 0.46
N TRP A 173 -2.74 -0.67 1.34
CA TRP A 173 -2.66 -0.20 2.72
C TRP A 173 -2.95 -1.32 3.69
N LYS A 174 -2.14 -1.37 4.74
CA LYS A 174 -2.45 -2.01 6.01
C LYS A 174 -2.72 -0.93 7.04
N PHE A 175 -3.86 -0.99 7.69
CA PHE A 175 -4.28 0.04 8.65
C PHE A 175 -5.10 -0.55 9.80
N GLY A 176 -4.99 0.04 10.98
CA GLY A 176 -5.93 -0.11 12.07
C GLY A 176 -6.89 1.08 12.17
N VAL A 177 -7.96 0.93 12.93
CA VAL A 177 -8.86 2.05 13.28
C VAL A 177 -8.50 2.55 14.66
N SER A 178 -8.15 3.82 14.80
CA SER A 178 -7.75 4.43 16.07
C SER A 178 -8.84 4.27 17.14
N ALA A 179 -8.44 3.99 18.38
CA ALA A 179 -9.35 3.87 19.52
C ALA A 179 -10.14 5.15 19.85
N SER A 180 -9.68 6.31 19.38
CA SER A 180 -10.40 7.58 19.51
C SER A 180 -11.54 7.73 18.49
N THR A 181 -11.60 6.87 17.46
CA THR A 181 -12.63 6.91 16.43
C THR A 181 -13.96 6.45 17.02
N LYS A 182 -14.99 7.29 16.92
CA LYS A 182 -16.32 6.96 17.42
C LYS A 182 -16.95 5.84 16.56
N PRO A 183 -17.79 4.97 17.13
CA PRO A 183 -18.57 4.02 16.33
C PRO A 183 -19.55 4.74 15.42
N GLY A 184 -19.78 4.18 14.23
CA GLY A 184 -20.70 4.75 13.26
C GLY A 184 -20.42 4.30 11.84
N LYS A 185 -21.12 4.94 10.89
CA LYS A 185 -20.91 4.76 9.46
C LYS A 185 -19.95 5.83 8.94
N TYR A 186 -19.02 5.40 8.09
CA TYR A 186 -17.96 6.18 7.50
C TYR A 186 -17.80 5.81 6.03
N PHE A 187 -16.96 6.57 5.33
CA PHE A 187 -16.42 6.19 4.04
C PHE A 187 -14.91 5.99 4.15
N LEU A 188 -14.41 4.88 3.61
CA LEU A 188 -13.01 4.77 3.21
C LEU A 188 -12.91 5.37 1.81
N VAL A 189 -12.08 6.40 1.67
CA VAL A 189 -11.93 7.15 0.42
C VAL A 189 -10.52 7.00 -0.11
N ILE A 190 -10.42 6.73 -1.40
CA ILE A 190 -9.17 6.55 -2.12
C ILE A 190 -9.11 7.56 -3.25
N ILE A 191 -8.01 8.31 -3.35
CA ILE A 191 -7.67 9.14 -4.50
C ILE A 191 -6.42 8.60 -5.19
N THR A 192 -6.44 8.65 -6.51
CA THR A 192 -5.28 8.46 -7.39
C THR A 192 -5.02 9.76 -8.12
N ASP A 193 -3.79 10.27 -8.04
CA ASP A 193 -3.34 11.48 -8.72
C ASP A 193 -2.08 11.20 -9.56
N TRP A 194 -2.11 11.54 -10.84
CA TRP A 194 -0.98 11.39 -11.74
C TRP A 194 -0.22 12.71 -11.89
N ASP A 195 0.46 13.08 -10.80
CA ASP A 195 1.32 14.26 -10.74
C ASP A 195 0.54 15.54 -11.09
N GLY A 196 -0.62 15.70 -10.46
CA GLY A 196 -1.52 16.85 -10.55
C GLY A 196 -2.24 17.04 -11.88
N THR A 197 -1.93 16.21 -12.88
CA THR A 197 -2.47 16.34 -14.24
C THR A 197 -3.85 15.72 -14.34
N TYR A 198 -3.98 14.50 -13.80
CA TYR A 198 -5.22 13.75 -13.78
C TYR A 198 -5.37 13.14 -12.39
N ALA A 199 -6.47 13.44 -11.73
CA ALA A 199 -6.82 12.78 -10.49
C ALA A 199 -8.29 12.37 -10.48
N ASN A 200 -8.58 11.34 -9.69
CA ASN A 200 -9.94 10.92 -9.45
C ASN A 200 -9.99 10.12 -8.15
N TRP A 201 -11.19 9.98 -7.57
CA TRP A 201 -11.38 9.29 -6.30
C TRP A 201 -12.60 8.40 -6.32
N SER A 202 -12.59 7.40 -5.45
CA SER A 202 -13.74 6.55 -5.16
C SER A 202 -13.84 6.33 -3.65
N TRP A 203 -14.94 5.73 -3.22
CA TRP A 203 -15.18 5.45 -1.80
C TRP A 203 -15.96 4.16 -1.63
N VAL A 204 -15.82 3.57 -0.45
CA VAL A 204 -16.63 2.44 0.01
C VAL A 204 -17.18 2.72 1.40
N GLU A 205 -18.38 2.22 1.68
CA GLU A 205 -18.95 2.31 3.03
C GLU A 205 -18.13 1.47 4.02
N PHE A 206 -17.90 2.03 5.20
CA PHE A 206 -17.14 1.39 6.26
C PHE A 206 -17.82 1.62 7.62
N THR A 207 -18.03 0.55 8.37
CA THR A 207 -18.66 0.63 9.70
C THR A 207 -17.62 0.48 10.80
N VAL A 208 -17.50 1.49 11.67
CA VAL A 208 -16.67 1.42 12.87
C VAL A 208 -17.51 0.93 14.05
N THR A 209 -17.01 -0.07 14.76
CA THR A 209 -17.64 -0.65 15.97
C THR A 209 -16.71 -0.51 17.18
N LYS A 210 -17.28 -0.66 18.39
CA LYS A 210 -16.47 -0.78 19.62
C LYS A 210 -16.02 -2.22 19.82
N GLU A 211 -14.90 -2.38 20.49
CA GLU A 211 -14.54 -3.64 21.12
C GLU A 211 -15.60 -4.01 22.15
N LYS A 212 -16.02 -5.27 22.15
CA LYS A 212 -17.05 -5.78 23.05
C LYS A 212 -16.47 -6.14 24.41
#